data_AF-A0A533XFB9-F1
#
_entry.id   AF-A0A533XFB9-F1
#
_cell.length_a   1.000
_cell.length_b   1.000
_cell.length_c   1.000
_cell.angle_alpha   90.00
_cell.angle_beta   90.00
_cell.angle_gamma   90.00
#
_symmetry.space_group_name_H-M   'P 1'
#
loop_
_entity.id
_entity.type
_entity.pdbx_description
1 polymer ?
#
loop_
_entity_poly.entity_id
_entity_poly.type
_entity_poly.pdbx_seq_one_letter_code
_entity_poly.pdbx_strand_id
1 'polypeptide(L)'
;MTQPPGCQHNIAPIFTRPFTNATMIQFVYPLGGISTGSPARSYVFVKTAPNGSHLFVPVYAPVNMTLQGITYAYRNYGPLGARPEYRLDFQATCEVFLTFDHVPTVEGWIASLGPSVPANNTRTGVYVSVPVQAGELLGYTDGTRVAGSWDFMVLNHAKPAFHVNDSRWTSDQYRYGDCPYDYFTGDVKATYYTLLSASGTTTTPLCGKVSRDVAGTIAGGWFQGNSTTAQGSRLMVGKFLNYIEIVVSQTSGPLFDIRDYRSVVDPATVTVGQSVCYSDGASYAYFDLVSQLSMRAATGTGGCPAQLPSQYQVWNR
;
A
#
# COMPACT_ATOMS: atom_id res chain seq x y z
N MET A 1 -1.68 -14.72 -13.21
CA MET A 1 -0.32 -14.96 -13.75
C MET A 1 -0.08 -16.46 -13.71
N THR A 2 0.21 -17.12 -14.83
CA THR A 2 0.65 -18.53 -14.85
C THR A 2 2.05 -18.62 -14.28
N GLN A 3 2.29 -19.54 -13.34
CA GLN A 3 3.60 -19.68 -12.69
C GLN A 3 4.69 -19.93 -13.74
N PRO A 4 5.82 -19.19 -13.70
CA PRO A 4 6.96 -19.46 -14.56
C PRO A 4 7.48 -20.88 -14.31
N PRO A 5 7.70 -21.70 -15.35
CA PRO A 5 8.30 -23.03 -15.19
C PRO A 5 9.68 -22.91 -14.53
N GLY A 6 9.94 -23.68 -13.47
CA GLY A 6 11.27 -23.79 -12.86
C GLY A 6 11.57 -22.84 -11.69
N CYS A 7 10.58 -22.11 -11.16
CA CYS A 7 10.74 -21.42 -9.87
C CYS A 7 10.85 -22.43 -8.70
N GLN A 8 11.55 -22.06 -7.64
CA GLN A 8 11.58 -22.85 -6.40
C GLN A 8 10.34 -22.53 -5.55
N HIS A 9 9.65 -23.57 -5.09
CA HIS A 9 8.53 -23.43 -4.15
C HIS A 9 9.04 -23.13 -2.75
N ASN A 10 8.60 -22.01 -2.19
CA ASN A 10 8.82 -21.66 -0.80
C ASN A 10 7.88 -20.50 -0.43
N ILE A 11 6.97 -20.75 0.51
CA ILE A 11 5.97 -19.76 0.95
C ILE A 11 6.52 -18.75 1.98
N ALA A 12 7.73 -18.99 2.49
CA ALA A 12 8.39 -18.17 3.50
C ALA A 12 9.92 -18.11 3.24
N PRO A 13 10.37 -17.61 2.07
CA PRO A 13 11.78 -17.37 1.82
C PRO A 13 12.36 -16.42 2.87
N ILE A 14 13.64 -16.59 3.22
CA ILE A 14 14.32 -15.69 4.14
C ILE A 14 15.05 -14.62 3.33
N PHE A 15 14.77 -13.36 3.63
CA PHE A 15 15.48 -12.21 3.09
C PHE A 15 16.79 -12.03 3.88
N THR A 16 17.87 -12.55 3.31
CA THR A 16 19.18 -12.66 3.95
C THR A 16 20.03 -11.39 3.89
N ARG A 17 19.65 -10.41 3.05
CA ARG A 17 20.38 -9.16 2.86
C ARG A 17 19.44 -7.97 2.99
N PRO A 18 19.86 -6.84 3.58
CA PRO A 18 19.03 -5.65 3.63
C PRO A 18 18.70 -5.16 2.21
N PHE A 19 17.47 -4.69 1.98
CA PHE A 19 17.06 -4.17 0.66
C PHE A 19 17.54 -2.72 0.41
N THR A 20 18.06 -2.06 1.45
CA THR A 20 18.60 -0.69 1.39
C THR A 20 19.46 -0.42 2.62
N ASN A 21 20.20 0.69 2.63
CA ASN A 21 20.90 1.16 3.82
C ASN A 21 19.93 1.81 4.80
N ALA A 22 19.52 1.06 5.83
CA ALA A 22 18.57 1.50 6.85
C ALA A 22 18.99 2.78 7.60
N THR A 23 20.30 3.08 7.69
CA THR A 23 20.78 4.30 8.35
C THR A 23 20.40 5.58 7.60
N MET A 24 20.05 5.47 6.32
CA MET A 24 19.61 6.56 5.45
C MET A 24 18.08 6.67 5.36
N ILE A 25 17.34 5.79 6.05
CA ILE A 25 15.88 5.77 6.09
C ILE A 25 15.39 6.49 7.35
N GLN A 26 14.39 7.34 7.21
CA GLN A 26 13.80 8.11 8.31
C GLN A 26 12.80 7.26 9.09
N PHE A 27 11.83 6.69 8.38
CA PHE A 27 10.82 5.77 8.91
C PHE A 27 10.19 5.00 7.74
N VAL A 28 9.32 4.05 8.08
CA VAL A 28 8.56 3.24 7.12
C VAL A 28 7.10 3.26 7.51
N TYR A 29 6.19 3.48 6.55
CA TYR A 29 4.76 3.31 6.79
C TYR A 29 4.31 1.85 6.71
N PRO A 30 3.40 1.45 7.61
CA PRO A 30 2.81 0.12 7.57
C PRO A 30 1.93 -0.07 6.33
N LEU A 31 1.64 -1.33 6.02
CA LEU A 31 0.68 -1.72 5.00
C LEU A 31 -0.74 -1.27 5.34
N GLY A 32 -1.58 -1.26 4.30
CA GLY A 32 -3.02 -1.03 4.39
C GLY A 32 -3.42 0.43 4.49
N GLY A 33 -2.63 1.34 3.92
CA GLY A 33 -3.11 2.69 3.63
C GLY A 33 -4.40 2.61 2.82
N ILE A 34 -5.41 3.40 3.20
CA ILE A 34 -6.75 3.33 2.61
C ILE A 34 -6.91 4.40 1.51
N SER A 35 -6.27 5.56 1.70
CA SER A 35 -6.13 6.60 0.67
C SER A 35 -5.17 6.19 -0.46
N THR A 36 -5.30 6.91 -1.56
CA THR A 36 -4.70 6.67 -2.89
C THR A 36 -3.36 5.93 -2.88
N GLY A 37 -3.33 4.73 -3.48
CA GLY A 37 -2.15 3.88 -3.54
C GLY A 37 -2.50 2.39 -3.57
N SER A 38 -1.47 1.55 -3.43
CA SER A 38 -1.62 0.11 -3.21
C SER A 38 -1.62 -0.16 -1.70
N PRO A 39 -2.58 -0.93 -1.16
CA PRO A 39 -2.55 -1.33 0.25
C PRO A 39 -1.34 -2.21 0.59
N ALA A 40 -0.74 -2.87 -0.41
CA ALA A 40 0.41 -3.77 -0.26
C ALA A 40 1.76 -3.04 -0.33
N ARG A 41 1.79 -1.75 -0.68
CA ARG A 41 3.01 -0.96 -0.68
C ARG A 41 3.33 -0.54 0.74
N SER A 42 4.53 -0.87 1.20
CA SER A 42 5.14 -0.18 2.32
C SER A 42 5.93 1.01 1.78
N TYR A 43 5.58 2.21 2.24
CA TYR A 43 6.25 3.44 1.84
C TYR A 43 7.49 3.64 2.72
N VAL A 44 8.66 3.60 2.10
CA VAL A 44 9.96 3.77 2.75
C VAL A 44 10.40 5.22 2.57
N PHE A 45 10.56 5.98 3.66
CA PHE A 45 10.89 7.40 3.58
C PHE A 45 12.39 7.61 3.78
N VAL A 46 13.06 8.19 2.79
CA VAL A 46 14.48 8.53 2.91
C VAL A 46 14.68 9.76 3.80
N LYS A 47 15.80 9.82 4.51
CA LYS A 47 16.15 11.02 5.28
C LYS A 47 16.41 12.20 4.34
N THR A 48 16.28 13.40 4.90
CA THR A 48 16.60 14.66 4.22
C THR A 48 17.96 15.17 4.68
N ALA A 49 18.80 15.60 3.73
CA ALA A 49 20.06 16.28 3.99
C ALA A 49 19.82 17.70 4.55
N PRO A 50 20.83 18.34 5.17
CA PRO A 50 20.69 19.69 5.75
C PRO A 50 20.23 20.77 4.77
N ASN A 51 20.50 20.60 3.48
CA ASN A 51 20.07 21.50 2.40
C ASN A 51 18.61 21.29 1.95
N GLY A 52 17.87 20.38 2.61
CA GLY A 52 16.48 20.07 2.26
C GLY A 52 16.30 19.02 1.16
N SER A 53 17.37 18.51 0.53
CA SER A 53 17.25 17.45 -0.48
C SER A 53 17.15 16.07 0.16
N HIS A 54 16.37 15.17 -0.44
CA HIS A 54 16.34 13.76 -0.05
C HIS A 54 17.68 13.06 -0.28
N LEU A 55 18.09 12.20 0.65
CA LEU A 55 19.29 11.38 0.49
C LEU A 55 19.11 10.37 -0.64
N PHE A 56 20.18 10.14 -1.40
CA PHE A 56 20.20 9.12 -2.43
C PHE A 56 20.63 7.78 -1.82
N VAL A 57 19.68 6.85 -1.67
CA VAL A 57 19.87 5.57 -0.98
C VAL A 57 20.02 4.43 -1.98
N PRO A 58 20.91 3.45 -1.72
CA PRO A 58 21.04 2.28 -2.57
C PRO A 58 19.85 1.33 -2.42
N VAL A 59 19.50 0.64 -3.51
CA VAL A 59 18.49 -0.40 -3.56
C VAL A 59 19.18 -1.72 -3.85
N TYR A 60 19.02 -2.71 -2.98
CA TYR A 60 19.66 -4.02 -3.08
C TYR A 60 18.62 -5.14 -3.17
N ALA A 61 19.02 -6.24 -3.79
CA ALA A 61 18.28 -7.49 -3.76
C ALA A 61 18.29 -8.12 -2.35
N PRO A 62 17.15 -8.29 -1.66
CA PRO A 62 17.17 -8.84 -0.30
C PRO A 62 17.32 -10.37 -0.25
N VAL A 63 17.07 -11.04 -1.36
CA VAL A 63 17.09 -12.50 -1.54
C VAL A 63 17.49 -12.82 -2.97
N ASN A 64 17.93 -14.06 -3.23
CA ASN A 64 18.05 -14.54 -4.61
C ASN A 64 16.66 -14.50 -5.26
N MET A 65 16.58 -13.90 -6.44
CA MET A 65 15.31 -13.69 -7.13
C MET A 65 15.55 -13.54 -8.63
N THR A 66 14.48 -13.57 -9.40
CA THR A 66 14.51 -13.34 -10.85
C THR A 66 13.85 -12.00 -11.14
N LEU A 67 14.55 -11.09 -11.80
CA LEU A 67 13.95 -9.88 -12.38
C LEU A 67 13.02 -10.32 -13.52
N GLN A 68 11.75 -9.94 -13.44
CA GLN A 68 10.71 -10.35 -14.38
C GLN A 68 10.08 -9.19 -15.15
N GLY A 69 10.08 -8.00 -14.56
CA GLY A 69 9.47 -6.82 -15.16
C GLY A 69 10.32 -5.58 -14.94
N ILE A 70 10.48 -4.81 -16.01
CA ILE A 70 11.07 -3.47 -15.96
C ILE A 70 10.07 -2.50 -16.58
N THR A 71 9.59 -1.55 -15.78
CA THR A 71 8.79 -0.42 -16.23
C THR A 71 9.63 0.83 -16.09
N TYR A 72 9.72 1.65 -17.14
CA TYR A 72 10.38 2.95 -17.11
C TYR A 72 9.42 4.02 -17.61
N ALA A 73 9.00 4.93 -16.73
CA ALA A 73 7.92 5.86 -17.04
C ALA A 73 8.03 7.18 -16.26
N TYR A 74 7.52 8.25 -16.87
CA TYR A 74 7.37 9.54 -16.20
C TYR A 74 6.36 9.45 -15.04
N ARG A 75 6.77 9.95 -13.88
CA ARG A 75 5.91 10.25 -12.73
C ARG A 75 5.69 11.75 -12.65
N ASN A 76 4.43 12.16 -12.57
CA ASN A 76 4.06 13.56 -12.46
C ASN A 76 4.03 13.98 -10.98
N TYR A 77 4.82 14.98 -10.62
CA TYR A 77 4.87 15.56 -9.27
C TYR A 77 4.29 16.98 -9.22
N GLY A 78 3.36 17.28 -10.14
CA GLY A 78 2.67 18.56 -10.21
C GLY A 78 3.66 19.70 -10.46
N PRO A 79 3.72 20.73 -9.58
CA PRO A 79 4.64 21.85 -9.74
C PRO A 79 6.13 21.47 -9.81
N LEU A 80 6.51 20.31 -9.25
CA LEU A 80 7.91 19.82 -9.27
C LEU A 80 8.29 19.13 -10.59
N GLY A 81 7.36 19.10 -11.55
CA GLY A 81 7.55 18.52 -12.88
C GLY A 81 7.47 17.00 -12.92
N ALA A 82 7.65 16.46 -14.11
CA ALA A 82 7.72 15.01 -14.32
C ALA A 82 9.15 14.50 -14.17
N ARG A 83 9.33 13.30 -13.61
CA ARG A 83 10.62 12.60 -13.57
C ARG A 83 10.46 11.16 -14.05
N PRO A 84 11.35 10.68 -14.93
CA PRO A 84 11.31 9.29 -15.34
C PRO A 84 11.89 8.40 -14.24
N GLU A 85 11.19 7.32 -13.94
CA GLU A 85 11.52 6.42 -12.83
C GLU A 85 11.21 4.98 -13.21
N TYR A 86 11.97 4.07 -12.60
CA TYR A 86 11.82 2.64 -12.75
C TYR A 86 10.89 2.05 -11.71
N ARG A 87 10.11 1.08 -12.15
CA ARG A 87 9.55 0.01 -11.33
C ARG A 87 10.18 -1.31 -11.75
N LEU A 88 10.64 -2.07 -10.77
CA LEU A 88 11.28 -3.37 -10.94
C LEU A 88 10.43 -4.42 -10.23
N ASP A 89 10.02 -5.43 -10.98
CA ASP A 89 9.20 -6.54 -10.48
C ASP A 89 10.02 -7.84 -10.51
N PHE A 90 10.01 -8.56 -9.38
CA PHE A 90 10.82 -9.75 -9.17
C PHE A 90 9.97 -10.92 -8.68
N GLN A 91 10.42 -12.12 -9.00
CA GLN A 91 9.97 -13.37 -8.40
C GLN A 91 11.06 -13.93 -7.49
N ALA A 92 10.79 -14.02 -6.18
CA ALA A 92 11.69 -14.69 -5.24
C ALA A 92 11.43 -16.20 -5.21
N THR A 93 10.16 -16.61 -5.22
CA THR A 93 9.73 -18.02 -5.21
C THR A 93 8.49 -18.16 -6.08
N CYS A 94 7.96 -19.38 -6.23
CA CYS A 94 6.70 -19.57 -6.97
C CYS A 94 5.52 -18.80 -6.35
N GLU A 95 5.58 -18.51 -5.05
CA GLU A 95 4.51 -17.88 -4.28
C GLU A 95 4.79 -16.41 -3.96
N VAL A 96 6.06 -16.01 -3.87
CA VAL A 96 6.49 -14.70 -3.35
C VAL A 96 7.10 -13.82 -4.44
N PHE A 97 6.51 -12.63 -4.60
CA PHE A 97 6.89 -11.61 -5.58
C PHE A 97 7.23 -10.29 -4.87
N LEU A 98 8.22 -9.58 -5.39
CA LEU A 98 8.69 -8.31 -4.85
C LEU A 98 8.56 -7.22 -5.90
N THR A 99 8.25 -6.00 -5.47
CA THR A 99 8.29 -4.82 -6.33
C THR A 99 9.03 -3.70 -5.62
N PHE A 100 9.95 -3.06 -6.35
CA PHE A 100 10.48 -1.73 -6.02
C PHE A 100 9.94 -0.72 -7.05
N ASP A 101 9.36 0.38 -6.60
CA ASP A 101 8.87 1.49 -7.46
C ASP A 101 9.50 2.81 -6.98
N HIS A 102 9.42 3.86 -7.80
CA HIS A 102 10.09 5.13 -7.57
C HIS A 102 11.62 5.02 -7.50
N VAL A 103 12.23 4.23 -8.39
CA VAL A 103 13.68 4.08 -8.51
C VAL A 103 14.19 4.91 -9.70
N PRO A 104 14.72 6.13 -9.52
CA PRO A 104 15.15 7.00 -10.63
C PRO A 104 16.38 6.50 -11.39
N THR A 105 17.24 5.69 -10.76
CA THR A 105 18.45 5.16 -11.41
C THR A 105 18.61 3.68 -11.10
N VAL A 106 18.98 2.90 -12.11
CA VAL A 106 19.24 1.47 -12.01
C VAL A 106 20.63 1.15 -12.54
N GLU A 107 21.16 -0.01 -12.18
CA GLU A 107 22.43 -0.50 -12.73
C GLU A 107 22.39 -0.62 -14.26
N GLY A 108 23.56 -0.43 -14.89
CA GLY A 108 23.65 -0.37 -16.37
C GLY A 108 23.12 -1.61 -17.08
N TRP A 109 23.25 -2.78 -16.46
CA TRP A 109 22.72 -4.04 -17.00
C TRP A 109 21.19 -4.13 -16.91
N ILE A 110 20.55 -3.48 -15.92
CA ILE A 110 19.08 -3.38 -15.84
C ILE A 110 18.61 -2.38 -16.90
N ALA A 111 19.28 -1.23 -16.99
CA ALA A 111 18.94 -0.20 -17.97
C ALA A 111 19.04 -0.71 -19.42
N SER A 112 20.00 -1.59 -19.73
CA SER A 112 20.16 -2.17 -21.08
C SER A 112 19.09 -3.19 -21.46
N LEU A 113 18.36 -3.73 -20.48
CA LEU A 113 17.25 -4.66 -20.68
C LEU A 113 15.89 -3.93 -20.74
N GLY A 114 15.81 -2.75 -20.13
CA GLY A 114 14.59 -1.93 -20.05
C GLY A 114 14.34 -1.05 -21.28
N PRO A 115 13.20 -0.34 -21.32
CA PRO A 115 12.97 0.70 -22.32
C PRO A 115 14.01 1.82 -22.20
N SER A 116 14.59 2.25 -23.32
CA SER A 116 15.53 3.39 -23.36
C SER A 116 14.85 4.75 -23.23
N VAL A 117 13.54 4.81 -23.53
CA VAL A 117 12.73 6.03 -23.45
C VAL A 117 11.62 5.81 -22.42
N PRO A 118 11.44 6.74 -21.47
CA PRO A 118 10.38 6.62 -20.47
C PRO A 118 9.00 6.77 -21.11
N ALA A 119 8.09 5.85 -20.77
CA ALA A 119 6.69 5.93 -21.18
C ALA A 119 5.94 7.05 -20.43
N ASN A 120 4.81 7.50 -21.00
CA ASN A 120 3.93 8.49 -20.36
C ASN A 120 3.07 7.91 -19.24
N ASN A 121 3.06 6.59 -19.03
CA ASN A 121 2.30 5.92 -17.98
C ASN A 121 2.98 4.61 -17.54
N THR A 122 2.51 4.07 -16.41
CA THR A 122 3.04 2.87 -15.74
C THR A 122 2.58 1.53 -16.33
N ARG A 123 1.72 1.54 -17.35
CA ARG A 123 1.16 0.31 -17.94
C ARG A 123 2.07 -0.31 -19.01
N THR A 124 3.15 0.39 -19.37
CA THR A 124 4.12 -0.05 -20.37
C THR A 124 5.40 -0.47 -19.68
N GLY A 125 5.76 -1.74 -19.83
CA GLY A 125 7.02 -2.30 -19.36
C GLY A 125 7.48 -3.43 -20.28
N VAL A 126 8.65 -3.99 -19.98
CA VAL A 126 9.20 -5.15 -20.66
C VAL A 126 9.29 -6.33 -19.70
N TYR A 127 9.02 -7.52 -20.23
CA TYR A 127 9.25 -8.76 -19.52
C TYR A 127 10.67 -9.24 -19.76
N VAL A 128 11.35 -9.61 -18.69
CA VAL A 128 12.70 -10.15 -18.71
C VAL A 128 12.77 -11.39 -17.82
N SER A 129 13.87 -12.11 -17.84
CA SER A 129 14.09 -13.23 -16.93
C SER A 129 15.58 -13.31 -16.61
N VAL A 130 15.99 -12.54 -15.60
CA VAL A 130 17.41 -12.43 -15.21
C VAL A 130 17.55 -12.80 -13.74
N PRO A 131 18.35 -13.84 -13.41
CA PRO A 131 18.69 -14.15 -12.02
C PRO A 131 19.49 -13.00 -11.39
N VAL A 132 19.14 -12.67 -10.15
CA VAL A 132 19.76 -11.62 -9.33
C VAL A 132 20.11 -12.22 -7.98
N GLN A 133 21.33 -11.98 -7.53
CA GLN A 133 21.82 -12.54 -6.27
C GLN A 133 21.45 -11.65 -5.07
N ALA A 134 21.24 -12.26 -3.91
CA ALA A 134 21.03 -11.51 -2.67
C ALA A 134 22.23 -10.59 -2.38
N GLY A 135 21.97 -9.31 -2.17
CA GLY A 135 22.95 -8.25 -1.90
C GLY A 135 23.43 -7.52 -3.14
N GLU A 136 23.01 -7.95 -4.33
CA GLU A 136 23.32 -7.26 -5.58
C GLU A 136 22.68 -5.87 -5.62
N LEU A 137 23.46 -4.87 -6.05
CA LEU A 137 22.97 -3.50 -6.24
C LEU A 137 22.06 -3.46 -7.46
N LEU A 138 20.88 -2.88 -7.29
CA LEU A 138 19.88 -2.72 -8.34
C LEU A 138 19.85 -1.28 -8.87
N GLY A 139 20.28 -0.32 -8.04
CA GLY A 139 20.22 1.09 -8.35
C GLY A 139 20.15 1.94 -7.10
N TYR A 140 19.63 3.15 -7.27
CA TYR A 140 19.51 4.15 -6.22
C TYR A 140 18.20 4.92 -6.33
N THR A 141 17.73 5.41 -5.18
CA THR A 141 16.53 6.23 -5.07
C THR A 141 16.65 7.33 -4.03
N ASP A 142 16.05 8.47 -4.31
CA ASP A 142 15.75 9.55 -3.37
C ASP A 142 14.25 9.61 -3.02
N GLY A 143 13.49 8.59 -3.42
CA GLY A 143 12.04 8.55 -3.31
C GLY A 143 11.33 9.57 -4.19
N THR A 144 10.03 9.75 -3.99
CA THR A 144 9.22 10.73 -4.72
C THR A 144 9.76 12.15 -4.50
N ARG A 145 9.62 13.03 -5.51
CA ARG A 145 10.07 14.43 -5.39
C ARG A 145 9.38 15.22 -4.29
N VAL A 146 8.18 14.78 -3.87
CA VAL A 146 7.36 15.49 -2.89
C VAL A 146 7.65 15.01 -1.47
N ALA A 147 7.73 13.69 -1.27
CA ALA A 147 7.74 13.11 0.08
C ALA A 147 9.03 12.32 0.40
N GLY A 148 9.89 12.07 -0.57
CA GLY A 148 11.07 11.21 -0.39
C GLY A 148 10.71 9.75 -0.10
N SER A 149 9.47 9.35 -0.41
CA SER A 149 9.00 7.98 -0.23
C SER A 149 9.24 7.13 -1.47
N TRP A 150 9.58 5.86 -1.31
CA TRP A 150 9.61 4.88 -2.39
C TRP A 150 8.94 3.60 -1.94
N ASP A 151 8.59 2.75 -2.90
CA ASP A 151 7.71 1.62 -2.64
C ASP A 151 8.51 0.33 -2.49
N PHE A 152 8.28 -0.39 -1.40
CA PHE A 152 8.64 -1.79 -1.25
C PHE A 152 7.37 -2.62 -1.02
N MET A 153 7.06 -3.50 -1.98
CA MET A 153 5.86 -4.34 -1.93
C MET A 153 6.25 -5.80 -2.01
N VAL A 154 5.59 -6.63 -1.20
CA VAL A 154 5.66 -8.09 -1.26
C VAL A 154 4.26 -8.64 -1.46
N LEU A 155 4.11 -9.53 -2.44
CA LEU A 155 2.91 -10.33 -2.63
C LEU A 155 3.25 -11.79 -2.33
N ASN A 156 2.43 -12.45 -1.51
CA ASN A 156 2.52 -13.88 -1.22
C ASN A 156 1.21 -14.59 -1.55
N HIS A 157 1.18 -15.30 -2.67
CA HIS A 157 -0.01 -16.00 -3.15
C HIS A 157 -0.40 -17.22 -2.28
N ALA A 158 0.44 -17.66 -1.35
CA ALA A 158 0.11 -18.69 -0.37
C ALA A 158 -0.55 -18.13 0.90
N LYS A 159 -0.62 -16.80 1.06
CA LYS A 159 -1.18 -16.12 2.24
C LYS A 159 -2.25 -15.10 1.83
N PRO A 160 -3.46 -15.56 1.43
CA PRO A 160 -4.54 -14.64 1.14
C PRO A 160 -4.93 -13.83 2.37
N ALA A 161 -5.14 -12.53 2.19
CA ALA A 161 -5.69 -11.64 3.19
C ALA A 161 -7.14 -12.00 3.47
N PHE A 162 -7.57 -11.86 4.73
CA PHE A 162 -8.97 -12.03 5.09
C PHE A 162 -9.79 -10.84 4.61
N HIS A 163 -10.88 -11.13 3.91
CA HIS A 163 -11.92 -10.16 3.54
C HIS A 163 -13.28 -10.77 3.88
N VAL A 164 -14.22 -9.97 4.37
CA VAL A 164 -15.56 -10.46 4.74
C VAL A 164 -16.32 -10.96 3.51
N ASN A 165 -16.09 -10.32 2.35
CA ASN A 165 -16.54 -10.82 1.06
C ASN A 165 -15.39 -10.78 0.04
N ASP A 166 -14.66 -11.89 -0.06
CA ASP A 166 -13.46 -11.99 -0.92
C ASP A 166 -13.76 -11.74 -2.41
N SER A 167 -14.99 -11.99 -2.88
CA SER A 167 -15.40 -11.80 -4.28
C SER A 167 -15.35 -10.32 -4.73
N ARG A 168 -15.36 -9.38 -3.78
CA ARG A 168 -15.26 -7.94 -4.05
C ARG A 168 -13.84 -7.47 -4.33
N TRP A 169 -12.83 -8.26 -3.95
CA TRP A 169 -11.42 -7.88 -4.00
C TRP A 169 -10.76 -8.58 -5.18
N THR A 170 -10.51 -7.80 -6.24
CA THR A 170 -10.10 -8.36 -7.54
C THR A 170 -8.62 -8.18 -7.86
N SER A 171 -7.92 -7.26 -7.16
CA SER A 171 -6.49 -7.01 -7.37
C SER A 171 -5.63 -7.78 -6.37
N ASP A 172 -4.52 -8.35 -6.84
CA ASP A 172 -3.57 -9.11 -6.03
C ASP A 172 -3.01 -8.32 -4.85
N GLN A 173 -2.92 -6.99 -4.94
CA GLN A 173 -2.42 -6.16 -3.84
C GLN A 173 -3.34 -6.21 -2.61
N TYR A 174 -4.66 -6.28 -2.82
CA TYR A 174 -5.60 -6.42 -1.71
C TYR A 174 -5.66 -7.85 -1.19
N ARG A 175 -5.42 -8.84 -2.07
CA ARG A 175 -5.61 -10.26 -1.75
C ARG A 175 -4.36 -10.92 -1.19
N TYR A 176 -3.17 -10.51 -1.61
CA TYR A 176 -1.93 -11.24 -1.36
C TYR A 176 -0.81 -10.37 -0.82
N GLY A 177 -1.05 -9.08 -0.57
CA GLY A 177 -0.03 -8.23 0.04
C GLY A 177 0.36 -8.72 1.43
N ASP A 178 1.65 -8.94 1.64
CA ASP A 178 2.21 -9.46 2.88
C ASP A 178 3.31 -8.53 3.39
N CYS A 179 3.55 -8.54 4.70
CA CYS A 179 4.53 -7.67 5.31
C CYS A 179 5.95 -7.98 4.78
N PRO A 180 6.63 -7.05 4.07
CA PRO A 180 7.97 -7.33 3.56
C PRO A 180 8.98 -7.59 4.67
N TYR A 181 8.80 -6.95 5.82
CA TYR A 181 9.73 -7.00 6.94
C TYR A 181 9.67 -8.31 7.73
N ASP A 182 8.62 -9.12 7.54
CA ASP A 182 8.50 -10.43 8.18
C ASP A 182 9.37 -11.51 7.56
N TYR A 183 9.90 -11.27 6.36
CA TYR A 183 10.82 -12.18 5.67
C TYR A 183 12.28 -12.03 6.13
N PHE A 184 12.61 -10.96 6.86
CA PHE A 184 13.94 -10.79 7.47
C PHE A 184 14.01 -11.50 8.82
N THR A 185 15.23 -11.77 9.29
CA THR A 185 15.49 -12.39 10.59
C THR A 185 16.53 -11.60 11.39
N GLY A 186 16.60 -11.84 12.70
CA GLY A 186 17.62 -11.26 13.58
C GLY A 186 17.65 -9.72 13.57
N ASP A 187 18.85 -9.15 13.60
CA ASP A 187 19.08 -7.71 13.71
C ASP A 187 18.51 -6.91 12.54
N VAL A 188 18.46 -7.51 11.35
CA VAL A 188 17.90 -6.86 10.16
C VAL A 188 16.39 -6.68 10.33
N LYS A 189 15.67 -7.70 10.82
CA LYS A 189 14.25 -7.59 11.16
C LYS A 189 14.03 -6.53 12.24
N ALA A 190 14.82 -6.57 13.31
CA ALA A 190 14.72 -5.61 14.41
C ALA A 190 14.88 -4.17 13.91
N THR A 191 15.86 -3.93 13.03
CA THR A 191 16.12 -2.61 12.41
C THR A 191 14.90 -2.09 11.65
N TYR A 192 14.27 -2.91 10.80
CA TYR A 192 13.09 -2.49 10.06
C TYR A 192 11.86 -2.30 10.93
N TYR A 193 11.70 -3.11 11.99
CA TYR A 193 10.64 -2.91 12.97
C TYR A 193 10.84 -1.62 13.78
N THR A 194 12.07 -1.21 14.08
CA THR A 194 12.35 0.13 14.63
C THR A 194 11.91 1.25 13.68
N LEU A 195 12.19 1.12 12.38
CA LEU A 195 11.76 2.10 11.38
C LEU A 195 10.23 2.16 11.21
N LEU A 196 9.54 1.03 11.35
CA LEU A 196 8.07 0.98 11.39
C LEU A 196 7.54 1.72 12.63
N SER A 197 8.09 1.47 13.82
CA SER A 197 7.69 2.19 15.04
C SER A 197 7.92 3.70 14.94
N ALA A 198 8.97 4.12 14.24
CA ALA A 198 9.29 5.54 14.03
C ALA A 198 8.24 6.29 13.18
N SER A 199 7.35 5.59 12.47
CA SER A 199 6.23 6.23 11.75
C SER A 199 5.12 6.77 12.67
N GLY A 200 5.16 6.45 13.97
CA GLY A 200 4.08 6.76 14.90
C GLY A 200 2.87 5.82 14.75
N THR A 201 3.00 4.72 14.01
CA THR A 201 1.93 3.72 13.93
C THR A 201 1.66 3.10 15.31
N THR A 202 0.38 2.98 15.64
CA THR A 202 -0.10 2.30 16.86
C THR A 202 -0.84 1.01 16.54
N THR A 203 -0.89 0.61 15.26
CA THR A 203 -1.66 -0.55 14.82
C THR A 203 -0.92 -1.85 15.10
N THR A 204 -1.64 -2.90 15.51
CA THR A 204 -1.10 -4.26 15.63
C THR A 204 -1.70 -5.14 14.52
N PRO A 205 -0.89 -5.90 13.75
CA PRO A 205 0.58 -5.95 13.80
C PRO A 205 1.21 -4.63 13.33
N LEU A 206 2.44 -4.37 13.77
CA LEU A 206 3.14 -3.10 13.52
C LEU A 206 3.29 -2.79 12.03
N CYS A 207 3.54 -3.82 11.22
CA CYS A 207 3.64 -3.71 9.76
C CYS A 207 2.30 -3.49 9.05
N GLY A 208 1.19 -3.50 9.78
CA GLY A 208 -0.16 -3.39 9.23
C GLY A 208 -0.65 -4.66 8.52
N LYS A 209 -1.82 -4.55 7.90
CA LYS A 209 -2.46 -5.58 7.07
C LYS A 209 -3.11 -4.89 5.87
N VAL A 210 -3.10 -5.54 4.72
CA VAL A 210 -3.74 -5.00 3.51
C VAL A 210 -5.26 -4.92 3.61
N SER A 211 -5.86 -5.84 4.37
CA SER A 211 -7.29 -5.80 4.70
C SER A 211 -7.52 -5.08 6.03
N ARG A 212 -8.59 -4.29 6.05
CA ARG A 212 -9.12 -3.62 7.26
C ARG A 212 -10.42 -4.25 7.73
N ASP A 213 -10.87 -5.31 7.07
CA ASP A 213 -12.14 -5.94 7.36
C ASP A 213 -12.13 -6.58 8.75
N VAL A 214 -13.10 -6.17 9.57
CA VAL A 214 -13.45 -6.84 10.82
C VAL A 214 -14.92 -7.21 10.75
N ALA A 215 -15.22 -8.51 10.83
CA ALA A 215 -16.58 -9.03 10.69
C ALA A 215 -17.53 -8.44 11.75
N GLY A 216 -18.72 -8.03 11.33
CA GLY A 216 -19.73 -7.45 12.23
C GLY A 216 -19.45 -6.03 12.73
N THR A 217 -18.48 -5.33 12.14
CA THR A 217 -18.14 -3.94 12.48
C THR A 217 -18.14 -3.05 11.25
N ILE A 218 -17.99 -1.73 11.40
CA ILE A 218 -17.88 -0.81 10.24
C ILE A 218 -16.49 -0.84 9.58
N ALA A 219 -15.45 -1.34 10.24
CA ALA A 219 -14.09 -1.37 9.69
C ALA A 219 -13.97 -2.29 8.47
N GLY A 220 -13.43 -1.78 7.36
CA GLY A 220 -13.20 -2.55 6.15
C GLY A 220 -13.67 -1.87 4.87
N GLY A 221 -13.73 -2.68 3.82
CA GLY A 221 -14.29 -2.33 2.52
C GLY A 221 -15.78 -2.59 2.42
N TRP A 222 -16.49 -1.65 1.82
CA TRP A 222 -17.92 -1.68 1.58
C TRP A 222 -18.22 -1.25 0.14
N PHE A 223 -19.25 -1.81 -0.46
CA PHE A 223 -19.51 -1.73 -1.90
C PHE A 223 -20.99 -1.47 -2.20
N GLN A 224 -21.28 -0.73 -3.27
CA GLN A 224 -22.66 -0.55 -3.75
C GLN A 224 -23.00 -1.59 -4.82
N GLY A 225 -24.16 -2.25 -4.69
CA GLY A 225 -24.64 -3.24 -5.66
C GLY A 225 -23.58 -4.33 -5.96
N ASN A 226 -23.22 -4.48 -7.24
CA ASN A 226 -22.23 -5.45 -7.73
C ASN A 226 -20.80 -4.88 -7.86
N SER A 227 -20.50 -3.75 -7.20
CA SER A 227 -19.17 -3.12 -7.26
C SER A 227 -18.07 -4.03 -6.69
N THR A 228 -16.84 -3.80 -7.14
CA THR A 228 -15.61 -4.47 -6.69
C THR A 228 -14.50 -3.43 -6.54
N THR A 229 -13.29 -3.85 -6.17
CA THR A 229 -12.12 -2.94 -6.20
C THR A 229 -11.76 -2.43 -7.60
N ALA A 230 -12.22 -3.07 -8.67
CA ALA A 230 -11.92 -2.67 -10.04
C ALA A 230 -13.01 -1.82 -10.69
N GLN A 231 -14.25 -1.87 -10.17
CA GLN A 231 -15.40 -1.25 -10.83
C GLN A 231 -16.48 -0.85 -9.82
N GLY A 232 -17.10 0.30 -10.07
CA GLY A 232 -18.23 0.79 -9.30
C GLY A 232 -17.78 1.52 -8.04
N SER A 233 -18.70 1.71 -7.11
CA SER A 233 -18.46 2.50 -5.89
C SER A 233 -18.00 1.62 -4.74
N ARG A 234 -16.95 2.08 -4.05
CA ARG A 234 -16.45 1.50 -2.80
C ARG A 234 -16.29 2.57 -1.74
N LEU A 235 -16.49 2.17 -0.50
CA LEU A 235 -16.25 2.93 0.71
C LEU A 235 -15.28 2.11 1.56
N MET A 236 -14.18 2.74 1.96
CA MET A 236 -13.23 2.15 2.88
C MET A 236 -13.24 2.93 4.19
N VAL A 237 -13.31 2.21 5.31
CA VAL A 237 -13.31 2.79 6.65
C VAL A 237 -12.27 2.07 7.50
N GLY A 238 -11.34 2.78 8.11
CA GLY A 238 -10.40 2.15 9.01
C GLY A 238 -9.46 3.11 9.71
N LYS A 239 -8.83 2.60 10.77
CA LYS A 239 -7.75 3.29 11.47
C LYS A 239 -6.43 3.08 10.73
N PHE A 240 -5.71 4.17 10.49
CA PHE A 240 -4.37 4.16 9.92
C PHE A 240 -3.47 5.11 10.72
N LEU A 241 -2.30 4.62 11.14
CA LEU A 241 -1.38 5.35 12.01
C LEU A 241 -2.08 5.86 13.29
N ASN A 242 -2.27 7.17 13.40
CA ASN A 242 -2.90 7.87 14.51
C ASN A 242 -4.24 8.55 14.13
N TYR A 243 -4.84 8.21 12.99
CA TYR A 243 -6.10 8.79 12.52
C TYR A 243 -7.07 7.74 11.99
N ILE A 244 -8.35 8.11 11.88
CA ILE A 244 -9.35 7.36 11.15
C ILE A 244 -9.45 7.91 9.74
N GLU A 245 -9.37 7.04 8.74
CA GLU A 245 -9.45 7.40 7.33
C GLU A 245 -10.73 6.84 6.72
N ILE A 246 -11.44 7.69 5.98
CA ILE A 246 -12.66 7.36 5.26
C ILE A 246 -12.48 7.78 3.82
N VAL A 247 -12.58 6.82 2.91
CA VAL A 247 -12.44 7.07 1.48
C VAL A 247 -13.62 6.48 0.73
N VAL A 248 -14.32 7.34 -0.02
CA VAL A 248 -15.28 6.90 -1.04
C VAL A 248 -14.59 7.03 -2.39
N SER A 249 -14.61 5.95 -3.18
CA SER A 249 -14.08 5.94 -4.54
C SER A 249 -15.07 5.31 -5.49
N GLN A 250 -14.97 5.68 -6.76
CA GLN A 250 -15.63 5.03 -7.89
C GLN A 250 -14.61 4.69 -8.97
N THR A 251 -15.03 4.05 -10.07
CA THR A 251 -14.15 3.65 -11.17
C THR A 251 -13.25 4.79 -11.68
N SER A 252 -13.75 6.02 -11.68
CA SER A 252 -13.04 7.22 -12.15
C SER A 252 -12.06 7.81 -11.14
N GLY A 253 -12.09 7.37 -9.87
CA GLY A 253 -11.20 7.88 -8.82
C GLY A 253 -11.91 8.16 -7.48
N PRO A 254 -11.20 8.76 -6.52
CA PRO A 254 -11.76 9.13 -5.23
C PRO A 254 -12.81 10.25 -5.38
N LEU A 255 -13.89 10.16 -4.62
CA LEU A 255 -14.95 11.16 -4.50
C LEU A 255 -14.88 11.93 -3.18
N PHE A 256 -14.40 11.26 -2.14
CA PHE A 256 -14.41 11.75 -0.79
C PHE A 256 -13.25 11.10 -0.06
N ASP A 257 -12.49 11.90 0.68
CA ASP A 257 -11.37 11.45 1.50
C ASP A 257 -11.29 12.38 2.70
N ILE A 258 -11.48 11.85 3.90
CA ILE A 258 -11.29 12.59 5.15
C ILE A 258 -10.40 11.80 6.10
N ARG A 259 -9.66 12.55 6.90
CA ARG A 259 -8.86 12.02 8.01
C ARG A 259 -9.32 12.67 9.31
N ASP A 260 -9.84 11.86 10.22
CA ASP A 260 -10.22 12.29 11.56
C ASP A 260 -9.11 11.94 12.54
N TYR A 261 -8.36 12.98 12.96
CA TYR A 261 -7.28 12.88 13.94
C TYR A 261 -7.76 13.02 15.39
N ARG A 262 -9.04 13.32 15.61
CA ARG A 262 -9.60 13.64 16.93
C ARG A 262 -10.43 12.50 17.49
N SER A 263 -11.05 11.69 16.62
CA SER A 263 -11.89 10.59 17.05
C SER A 263 -11.10 9.54 17.81
N VAL A 264 -11.67 9.10 18.94
CA VAL A 264 -11.17 8.00 19.76
C VAL A 264 -11.91 6.68 19.48
N VAL A 265 -12.96 6.72 18.66
CA VAL A 265 -13.79 5.55 18.35
C VAL A 265 -13.20 4.79 17.18
N ASP A 266 -12.57 3.65 17.47
CA ASP A 266 -12.01 2.78 16.44
C ASP A 266 -13.15 2.13 15.60
N PRO A 267 -13.15 2.25 14.26
CA PRO A 267 -14.10 1.59 13.38
C PRO A 267 -14.27 0.09 13.64
N ALA A 268 -13.23 -0.59 14.11
CA ALA A 268 -13.27 -2.02 14.42
C ALA A 268 -14.02 -2.34 15.72
N THR A 269 -14.57 -1.33 16.42
CA THR A 269 -15.34 -1.48 17.66
C THR A 269 -16.81 -1.08 17.50
N VAL A 270 -17.19 -0.48 16.37
CA VAL A 270 -18.58 -0.08 16.09
C VAL A 270 -19.32 -1.25 15.45
N THR A 271 -20.24 -1.83 16.20
CA THR A 271 -20.96 -3.08 15.91
C THR A 271 -22.41 -2.84 15.46
N VAL A 272 -23.09 -3.92 15.06
CA VAL A 272 -24.47 -3.88 14.52
C VAL A 272 -25.42 -3.17 15.49
N GLY A 273 -26.21 -2.24 14.97
CA GLY A 273 -27.13 -1.38 15.71
C GLY A 273 -26.50 -0.11 16.27
N GLN A 274 -25.18 0.09 16.09
CA GLN A 274 -24.48 1.30 16.50
C GLN A 274 -24.28 2.26 15.32
N SER A 275 -24.21 3.55 15.65
CA SER A 275 -23.85 4.60 14.72
C SER A 275 -22.63 5.38 15.22
N VAL A 276 -21.87 5.96 14.29
CA VAL A 276 -20.74 6.83 14.59
C VAL A 276 -20.60 7.88 13.50
N CYS A 277 -19.99 9.02 13.83
CA CYS A 277 -19.59 10.01 12.86
C CYS A 277 -18.13 10.40 13.04
N TYR A 278 -17.43 10.56 11.92
CA TYR A 278 -16.06 11.04 11.83
C TYR A 278 -16.02 12.35 11.05
N SER A 279 -15.11 13.26 11.41
CA SER A 279 -14.99 14.57 10.76
C SER A 279 -13.58 15.16 10.83
N ASP A 280 -13.11 15.70 9.70
CA ASP A 280 -11.88 16.50 9.62
C ASP A 280 -12.12 17.98 10.01
N GLY A 281 -13.35 18.35 10.37
CA GLY A 281 -13.78 19.71 10.71
C GLY A 281 -14.39 20.49 9.54
N ALA A 282 -14.13 20.09 8.30
CA ALA A 282 -14.71 20.68 7.08
C ALA A 282 -15.77 19.78 6.44
N SER A 283 -15.64 18.48 6.64
CA SER A 283 -16.49 17.42 6.11
C SER A 283 -16.76 16.36 7.17
N TYR A 284 -17.81 15.56 6.98
CA TYR A 284 -18.14 14.45 7.86
C TYR A 284 -18.49 13.18 7.08
N ALA A 285 -18.33 12.05 7.74
CA ALA A 285 -18.87 10.74 7.34
C ALA A 285 -19.60 10.13 8.53
N TYR A 286 -20.91 9.95 8.39
CA TYR A 286 -21.79 9.31 9.37
C TYR A 286 -22.09 7.88 8.93
N PHE A 287 -21.96 6.92 9.83
CA PHE A 287 -22.20 5.50 9.61
C PHE A 287 -23.24 4.98 10.60
N ASP A 288 -24.15 4.14 10.10
CA ASP A 288 -25.13 3.39 10.87
C ASP A 288 -25.09 1.92 10.41
N LEU A 289 -24.57 1.04 11.26
CA LEU A 289 -24.37 -0.37 10.91
C LEU A 289 -25.67 -1.16 11.15
N VAL A 290 -26.40 -1.43 10.07
CA VAL A 290 -27.74 -2.05 10.14
C VAL A 290 -27.66 -3.57 10.33
N SER A 291 -26.68 -4.22 9.72
CA SER A 291 -26.42 -5.65 9.86
C SER A 291 -24.93 -5.95 9.63
N GLN A 292 -24.50 -7.20 9.80
CA GLN A 292 -23.12 -7.60 9.51
C GLN A 292 -22.68 -7.32 8.07
N LEU A 293 -23.63 -7.19 7.14
CA LEU A 293 -23.38 -7.06 5.70
C LEU A 293 -23.99 -5.81 5.08
N SER A 294 -24.67 -4.95 5.85
CA SER A 294 -25.34 -3.75 5.36
C SER A 294 -25.11 -2.57 6.30
N MET A 295 -24.66 -1.45 5.73
CA MET A 295 -24.40 -0.20 6.43
C MET A 295 -25.08 0.95 5.68
N ARG A 296 -25.69 1.88 6.41
CA ARG A 296 -26.11 3.18 5.89
C ARG A 296 -25.00 4.17 6.15
N ALA A 297 -24.66 4.97 5.14
CA ALA A 297 -23.64 5.99 5.29
C ALA A 297 -24.06 7.30 4.61
N ALA A 298 -23.72 8.42 5.24
CA ALA A 298 -23.89 9.75 4.67
C ALA A 298 -22.58 10.52 4.79
N THR A 299 -22.16 11.15 3.70
CA THR A 299 -21.02 12.07 3.68
C THR A 299 -21.52 13.47 3.38
N GLY A 300 -20.93 14.50 4.00
CA GLY A 300 -21.33 15.88 3.75
C GLY A 300 -20.30 16.89 4.23
N THR A 301 -20.64 18.17 4.10
CA THR A 301 -19.82 19.29 4.59
C THR A 301 -20.22 19.67 6.03
N GLY A 302 -19.29 20.28 6.74
CA GLY A 302 -19.44 20.69 8.13
C GLY A 302 -19.06 19.61 9.14
N GLY A 303 -19.47 19.85 10.39
CA GLY A 303 -19.23 18.93 11.50
C GLY A 303 -20.19 17.75 11.52
N CYS A 304 -19.95 16.82 12.45
CA CYS A 304 -20.78 15.64 12.61
C CYS A 304 -22.23 15.97 12.99
N PRO A 305 -23.23 15.51 12.21
CA PRO A 305 -24.62 15.65 12.60
C PRO A 305 -24.95 14.74 13.80
N ALA A 306 -25.96 15.13 14.58
CA ALA A 306 -26.37 14.38 15.78
C ALA A 306 -27.08 13.05 15.45
N GLN A 307 -27.58 12.90 14.23
CA GLN A 307 -28.31 11.74 13.74
C GLN A 307 -27.97 11.49 12.28
N LEU A 308 -28.24 10.27 11.79
CA LEU A 308 -28.08 9.94 10.38
C LEU A 308 -28.90 10.91 9.51
N PRO A 309 -28.27 11.61 8.55
CA PRO A 309 -28.99 12.45 7.59
C PRO A 309 -30.05 11.68 6.80
N SER A 310 -31.13 12.35 6.40
CA SER A 310 -32.21 11.75 5.59
C SER A 310 -31.72 11.31 4.21
N GLN A 311 -30.69 11.96 3.68
CA GLN A 311 -30.00 11.59 2.46
C GLN A 311 -28.79 10.71 2.82
N TYR A 312 -28.95 9.40 2.69
CA TYR A 312 -27.89 8.41 2.92
C TYR A 312 -27.82 7.40 1.77
N GLN A 313 -26.70 6.69 1.70
CA GLN A 313 -26.47 5.59 0.78
C GLN A 313 -26.37 4.27 1.55
N VAL A 314 -26.74 3.17 0.90
CA VAL A 314 -26.58 1.82 1.45
C VAL A 314 -25.33 1.19 0.85
N TRP A 315 -24.51 0.60 1.72
CA TRP A 315 -23.26 -0.05 1.38
C TRP A 315 -23.28 -1.48 1.92
N ASN A 316 -22.76 -2.43 1.15
CA ASN A 316 -22.79 -3.85 1.47
C ASN A 316 -21.39 -4.48 1.42
N ARG A 317 -21.24 -5.64 2.06
CA ARG A 317 -20.04 -6.47 1.91
C ARG A 317 -20.27 -7.51 0.83
#